data_AF-A0A7J6TZG7-F1
#
_entry.id   AF-A0A7J6TZG7-F1
#
_cell.length_a   1.000
_cell.length_b   1.000
_cell.length_c   1.000
_cell.angle_alpha   90.00
_cell.angle_beta   90.00
_cell.angle_gamma   90.00
#
_symmetry.space_group_name_H-M   'P 1'
#
loop_
_entity.id
_entity.type
_entity.pdbx_description
1 polymer ?
#
loop_
_entity_poly.entity_id
_entity_poly.type
_entity_poly.pdbx_seq_one_letter_code
_entity_poly.pdbx_strand_id
1 'polypeptide(L)'
;MDTLFKKYGLDLRLTPYKVVALSPRDGMIEFVSKSRTLSSALRENGNNLMTYFKHCAKASSGPQANESARLKEILETFSRSCAGYCVITYVLGIGDRHLDNLMVDDEGHMFHVDFGYIFGRDPKPLPPPMKLCKEMVEGMGGQNSEYFRLFRQYCYSAYRILRMNSKLILSLVGLVQGANIKDLVEQDPQMVLSRMEQKLAPEISEEEAESRFLGLINDSTNALFPVVMEKLHQWALYWYVSQRLGAGEYTSPTQYWDEVYRSINAVEDPVNRGRLNPTMDEDKLAFRGFETVYSLAALDPEDRATY
;
A
#
# COMPACT_ATOMS: atom_id res chain seq x y z
N MET A 1 -13.45 -8.68 16.02
CA MET A 1 -13.60 -8.84 14.55
C MET A 1 -12.91 -10.09 14.03
N ASP A 2 -11.66 -10.40 14.42
CA ASP A 2 -10.97 -11.65 14.02
C ASP A 2 -11.80 -12.94 14.26
N THR A 3 -12.34 -13.10 15.48
CA THR A 3 -13.23 -14.22 15.82
C THR A 3 -14.45 -14.31 14.90
N LEU A 4 -14.98 -13.16 14.46
CA LEU A 4 -16.11 -13.11 13.54
C LEU A 4 -15.68 -13.59 12.15
N PHE A 5 -14.56 -13.11 11.62
CA PHE A 5 -14.05 -13.58 10.32
C PHE A 5 -13.84 -15.09 10.31
N LYS A 6 -13.18 -15.62 11.34
CA LYS A 6 -12.93 -17.07 11.48
C LYS A 6 -14.22 -17.88 11.56
N LYS A 7 -15.27 -17.36 12.22
CA LYS A 7 -16.60 -18.00 12.26
C LYS A 7 -17.23 -18.15 10.87
N TYR A 8 -16.97 -17.22 9.96
CA TYR A 8 -17.42 -17.28 8.56
C TYR A 8 -16.42 -17.99 7.63
N GLY A 9 -15.41 -18.69 8.19
CA GLY A 9 -14.40 -19.42 7.42
C GLY A 9 -13.32 -18.53 6.78
N LEU A 10 -13.25 -17.24 7.15
CA LEU A 10 -12.28 -16.30 6.63
C LEU A 10 -11.14 -16.09 7.65
N ASP A 11 -10.01 -16.76 7.44
CA ASP A 11 -8.78 -16.48 8.20
C ASP A 11 -7.95 -15.41 7.51
N LEU A 12 -7.98 -14.19 8.07
CA LEU A 12 -7.21 -13.05 7.59
C LEU A 12 -5.83 -12.95 8.23
N ARG A 13 -5.39 -13.94 9.03
CA ARG A 13 -4.06 -13.92 9.65
C ARG A 13 -3.80 -12.65 10.48
N LEU A 14 -4.83 -12.17 11.19
CA LEU A 14 -4.72 -11.01 12.07
C LEU A 14 -3.92 -11.32 13.32
N THR A 15 -3.25 -10.31 13.89
CA THR A 15 -2.47 -10.41 15.13
C THR A 15 -3.12 -9.55 16.22
N PRO A 16 -4.21 -10.03 16.88
CA PRO A 16 -4.86 -9.32 17.98
C PRO A 16 -4.03 -9.46 19.27
N TYR A 17 -2.94 -8.70 19.37
CA TYR A 17 -2.09 -8.67 20.56
C TYR A 17 -2.84 -8.12 21.78
N LYS A 18 -2.54 -8.64 22.96
CA LYS A 18 -3.20 -8.26 24.21
C LYS A 18 -2.70 -6.91 24.69
N VAL A 19 -3.65 -6.08 25.16
CA VAL A 19 -3.37 -4.80 25.80
C VAL A 19 -4.17 -4.74 27.10
N VAL A 20 -3.51 -4.39 28.20
CA VAL A 20 -4.13 -4.23 29.52
C VAL A 20 -3.67 -2.92 30.13
N ALA A 21 -4.61 -2.03 30.43
CA ALA A 21 -4.34 -0.85 31.24
C ALA A 21 -4.31 -1.26 32.71
N LEU A 22 -3.23 -0.95 33.43
CA LEU A 22 -3.08 -1.20 34.86
C LEU A 22 -3.49 0.03 35.67
N SER A 23 -3.23 1.22 35.13
CA SER A 23 -3.60 2.52 35.68
C SER A 23 -3.95 3.48 34.53
N PRO A 24 -4.42 4.71 34.81
CA PRO A 24 -4.60 5.74 33.79
C PRO A 24 -3.31 6.16 33.07
N ARG A 25 -2.12 5.79 33.58
CA ARG A 25 -0.81 6.17 33.03
C ARG A 25 0.07 4.98 32.66
N ASP A 26 -0.26 3.79 33.16
CA ASP A 26 0.55 2.59 33.03
C ASP A 26 -0.27 1.45 32.43
N GLY A 27 0.35 0.69 31.54
CA GLY A 27 -0.27 -0.47 30.92
C GLY A 27 0.79 -1.45 30.42
N MET A 28 0.31 -2.61 30.00
CA MET A 28 1.12 -3.66 29.39
C MET A 28 0.56 -3.99 28.01
N ILE A 29 1.47 -4.20 27.07
CA ILE A 29 1.18 -4.60 25.70
C ILE A 29 1.97 -5.88 25.44
N GLU A 30 1.30 -6.87 24.87
CA GLU A 30 1.93 -8.11 24.43
C GLU A 30 2.99 -7.82 23.37
N PHE A 31 4.21 -8.29 23.62
CA PHE A 31 5.31 -8.17 22.68
C PHE A 31 5.17 -9.21 21.56
N VAL A 32 5.00 -8.73 20.32
CA VAL A 32 5.01 -9.59 19.13
C VAL A 32 6.45 -9.77 18.67
N SER A 33 7.03 -10.93 18.96
CA SER A 33 8.42 -11.24 18.62
C SER A 33 8.66 -11.22 17.11
N LYS A 34 9.91 -10.93 16.70
CA LYS A 34 10.32 -10.91 15.27
C LYS A 34 9.49 -9.97 14.40
N SER A 35 8.91 -8.93 15.01
CA SER A 35 8.23 -7.86 14.31
C SER A 35 9.07 -6.58 14.29
N ARG A 36 8.87 -5.77 13.26
CA ARG A 36 9.46 -4.44 13.11
C ARG A 36 8.48 -3.51 12.41
N THR A 37 8.71 -2.20 12.47
CA THR A 37 7.91 -1.25 11.70
C THR A 37 8.16 -1.44 10.20
N LEU A 38 7.14 -1.18 9.36
CA LEU A 38 7.29 -1.18 7.91
C LEU A 38 8.37 -0.17 7.48
N SER A 39 8.44 0.97 8.16
CA SER A 39 9.49 1.98 8.00
C SER A 39 10.90 1.38 8.16
N SER A 40 11.17 0.62 9.23
CA SER A 40 12.47 -0.02 9.44
C SER A 40 12.73 -1.13 8.41
N ALA A 41 11.71 -1.96 8.13
CA ALA A 41 11.80 -3.00 7.12
C ALA A 41 12.17 -2.44 5.74
N LEU A 42 11.57 -1.32 5.34
CA LEU A 42 11.88 -0.63 4.09
C LEU A 42 13.31 -0.08 4.10
N ARG A 43 13.69 0.67 5.13
CA ARG A 43 15.00 1.31 5.24
C ARG A 43 16.15 0.31 5.16
N GLU A 44 16.00 -0.84 5.82
CA GLU A 44 17.01 -1.90 5.85
C GLU A 44 17.08 -2.71 4.54
N ASN A 45 16.08 -2.61 3.66
CA ASN A 45 15.94 -3.44 2.46
C ASN A 45 15.80 -2.61 1.18
N GLY A 46 16.46 -1.45 1.13
CA GLY A 46 16.52 -0.60 -0.08
C GLY A 46 15.18 0.00 -0.48
N ASN A 47 14.32 0.34 0.50
CA ASN A 47 12.97 0.85 0.32
C ASN A 47 12.06 -0.07 -0.52
N ASN A 48 12.21 -1.38 -0.35
CA ASN A 48 11.42 -2.39 -1.05
C ASN A 48 11.01 -3.54 -0.11
N LEU A 49 9.71 -3.65 0.19
CA LEU A 49 9.18 -4.72 1.05
C LEU A 49 9.33 -6.12 0.43
N MET A 50 9.32 -6.24 -0.90
CA MET A 50 9.57 -7.53 -1.56
C MET A 50 10.99 -8.04 -1.27
N THR A 51 11.97 -7.14 -1.17
CA THR A 51 13.34 -7.51 -0.78
C THR A 51 13.37 -8.02 0.66
N TYR A 52 12.66 -7.35 1.57
CA TYR A 52 12.48 -7.81 2.95
C TYR A 52 11.86 -9.22 3.01
N PHE A 53 10.76 -9.46 2.31
CA PHE A 53 10.11 -10.79 2.32
C PHE A 53 10.99 -11.89 1.73
N LYS A 54 11.82 -11.59 0.71
CA LYS A 54 12.82 -12.53 0.20
C LYS A 54 13.88 -12.87 1.25
N HIS A 55 14.35 -11.88 2.03
CA HIS A 55 15.27 -12.12 3.13
C HIS A 55 14.65 -12.98 4.23
N CYS A 56 13.39 -12.72 4.60
CA CYS A 56 12.66 -13.54 5.57
C CYS A 56 12.45 -14.98 5.07
N ALA A 57 12.11 -15.15 3.79
CA ALA A 57 11.97 -16.47 3.16
C ALA A 57 13.29 -17.24 3.20
N LYS A 58 14.41 -16.59 2.88
CA LYS A 58 15.76 -17.20 2.98
C LYS A 58 16.14 -17.57 4.39
N ALA A 59 15.91 -16.68 5.36
CA ALA A 59 16.27 -16.90 6.75
C ALA A 59 15.45 -18.03 7.42
N SER A 60 14.21 -18.24 6.97
CA SER A 60 13.33 -19.31 7.46
C SER A 60 13.46 -20.63 6.68
N SER A 61 14.07 -20.59 5.49
CA SER A 61 14.30 -21.79 4.68
C SER A 61 15.55 -22.52 5.18
N GLY A 62 15.38 -23.74 5.72
CA GLY A 62 16.51 -24.62 6.01
C GLY A 62 17.27 -25.01 4.72
N PRO A 63 18.42 -25.71 4.82
CA PRO A 63 19.29 -26.04 3.68
C PRO A 63 18.62 -26.77 2.50
N GLN A 64 17.43 -27.35 2.71
CA GLN A 64 16.64 -28.08 1.70
C GLN A 64 15.23 -27.50 1.48
N ALA A 65 14.88 -26.38 2.10
CA ALA A 65 13.55 -25.80 1.97
C ALA A 65 13.42 -24.94 0.70
N ASN A 66 12.26 -25.00 0.06
CA ASN A 66 11.99 -24.24 -1.15
C ASN A 66 11.71 -22.76 -0.81
N GLU A 67 12.70 -21.89 -0.98
CA GLU A 67 12.60 -20.44 -0.77
C GLU A 67 11.38 -19.84 -1.49
N SER A 68 11.09 -20.30 -2.72
CA SER A 68 9.95 -19.81 -3.49
C SER A 68 8.62 -20.17 -2.82
N ALA A 69 8.48 -21.38 -2.28
CA ALA A 69 7.27 -21.77 -1.57
C ALA A 69 7.09 -20.91 -0.30
N ARG A 70 8.18 -20.69 0.44
CA ARG A 70 8.13 -19.88 1.67
C ARG A 70 7.79 -18.41 1.38
N LEU A 71 8.33 -17.84 0.32
CA LEU A 71 7.98 -16.49 -0.12
C LEU A 71 6.48 -16.38 -0.45
N LYS A 72 5.89 -17.38 -1.12
CA LYS A 72 4.46 -17.40 -1.42
C LYS A 72 3.60 -17.38 -0.15
N GLU A 73 3.96 -18.17 0.86
CA GLU A 73 3.25 -18.19 2.16
C GLU A 73 3.31 -16.84 2.88
N ILE A 74 4.49 -16.19 2.86
CA ILE A 74 4.68 -14.86 3.45
C ILE A 74 3.82 -13.83 2.73
N LEU A 75 3.83 -13.82 1.40
CA LEU A 75 3.04 -12.88 0.59
C LEU A 75 1.53 -13.12 0.76
N GLU A 76 1.09 -14.37 0.87
CA GLU A 76 -0.32 -14.69 1.15
C GLU A 76 -0.72 -14.18 2.55
N THR A 77 0.11 -14.43 3.56
CA THR A 77 -0.12 -13.96 4.94
C THR A 77 -0.15 -12.43 5.00
N PHE A 78 0.75 -11.76 4.28
CA PHE A 78 0.78 -10.31 4.15
C PHE A 78 -0.47 -9.77 3.48
N SER A 79 -0.89 -10.32 2.34
CA SER A 79 -2.11 -9.90 1.66
C SER A 79 -3.37 -10.09 2.51
N ARG A 80 -3.48 -11.22 3.23
CA ARG A 80 -4.61 -11.51 4.12
C ARG A 80 -4.68 -10.53 5.30
N SER A 81 -3.57 -10.36 6.00
CA SER A 81 -3.49 -9.49 7.18
C SER A 81 -3.69 -8.02 6.80
N CYS A 82 -3.04 -7.59 5.72
CA CYS A 82 -3.23 -6.28 5.13
C CYS A 82 -4.69 -6.00 4.78
N ALA A 83 -5.38 -6.95 4.12
CA ALA A 83 -6.80 -6.80 3.79
C ALA A 83 -7.67 -6.61 5.04
N GLY A 84 -7.47 -7.45 6.05
CA GLY A 84 -8.24 -7.35 7.28
C GLY A 84 -8.01 -6.04 8.03
N TYR A 85 -6.76 -5.58 8.18
CA TYR A 85 -6.49 -4.31 8.85
C TYR A 85 -6.96 -3.09 8.04
N CYS A 86 -6.85 -3.09 6.71
CA CYS A 86 -7.42 -2.02 5.87
C CYS A 86 -8.94 -1.89 6.09
N VAL A 87 -9.66 -3.01 6.10
CA VAL A 87 -11.13 -3.02 6.32
C VAL A 87 -11.48 -2.60 7.75
N ILE A 88 -10.78 -3.13 8.75
CA ILE A 88 -11.01 -2.77 10.17
C ILE A 88 -10.76 -1.28 10.40
N THR A 89 -9.64 -0.75 9.90
CA THR A 89 -9.30 0.67 10.06
C THR A 89 -10.25 1.58 9.31
N TYR A 90 -10.71 1.18 8.13
CA TYR A 90 -11.77 1.88 7.41
C TYR A 90 -13.04 1.97 8.28
N VAL A 91 -13.59 0.83 8.71
CA VAL A 91 -14.85 0.76 9.47
C VAL A 91 -14.75 1.52 10.80
N LEU A 92 -13.69 1.32 11.57
CA LEU A 92 -13.48 1.99 12.85
C LEU A 92 -13.03 3.46 12.72
N GLY A 93 -12.59 3.87 11.52
CA GLY A 93 -12.05 5.21 11.29
C GLY A 93 -10.76 5.47 12.07
N ILE A 94 -9.83 4.52 12.05
CA ILE A 94 -8.53 4.69 12.71
C ILE A 94 -7.67 5.66 11.88
N GLY A 95 -7.27 6.76 12.50
CA GLY A 95 -6.45 7.81 11.92
C GLY A 95 -4.95 7.62 12.11
N ASP A 96 -4.17 8.56 11.60
CA ASP A 96 -2.72 8.63 11.80
C ASP A 96 -1.97 7.34 11.43
N ARG A 97 -2.35 6.71 10.32
CA ARG A 97 -1.65 5.53 9.80
C ARG A 97 -0.48 5.98 8.93
N HIS A 98 0.73 5.88 9.47
CA HIS A 98 2.01 6.05 8.78
C HIS A 98 2.88 4.80 8.94
N LEU A 99 3.99 4.70 8.20
CA LEU A 99 4.81 3.49 8.12
C LEU A 99 5.41 3.02 9.45
N ASP A 100 5.53 3.90 10.45
CA ASP A 100 5.97 3.54 11.81
C ASP A 100 4.85 2.96 12.68
N ASN A 101 3.58 3.24 12.36
CA ASN A 101 2.40 2.66 13.03
C ASN A 101 1.96 1.32 12.41
N LEU A 102 2.63 0.90 11.34
CA LEU A 102 2.40 -0.36 10.67
C LEU A 102 3.58 -1.29 10.98
N MET A 103 3.29 -2.44 11.54
CA MET A 103 4.28 -3.46 11.89
C MET A 103 4.16 -4.64 10.93
N VAL A 104 5.27 -5.34 10.72
CA VAL A 104 5.33 -6.60 9.98
C VAL A 104 6.27 -7.56 10.68
N ASP A 105 5.92 -8.84 10.73
CA ASP A 105 6.81 -9.89 11.21
C ASP A 105 7.51 -10.64 10.06
N ASP A 106 8.45 -11.51 10.42
CA ASP A 106 9.21 -12.32 9.46
C ASP A 106 8.33 -13.37 8.73
N GLU A 107 7.10 -13.63 9.19
CA GLU A 107 6.15 -14.54 8.56
C GLU A 107 5.13 -13.82 7.65
N GLY A 108 5.20 -12.49 7.59
CA GLY A 108 4.35 -11.65 6.76
C GLY A 108 3.08 -11.17 7.44
N HIS A 109 2.87 -11.41 8.74
CA HIS A 109 1.74 -10.82 9.45
C HIS A 109 1.95 -9.31 9.54
N MET A 110 1.07 -8.55 8.91
CA MET A 110 0.98 -7.11 9.07
C MET A 110 -0.03 -6.78 10.17
N PHE A 111 0.33 -5.88 11.08
CA PHE A 111 -0.57 -5.40 12.13
C PHE A 111 -0.32 -3.94 12.47
N HIS A 112 -1.34 -3.29 13.03
CA HIS A 112 -1.27 -1.87 13.38
C HIS A 112 -0.95 -1.70 14.86
N VAL A 113 -0.10 -0.73 15.16
CA VAL A 113 0.18 -0.24 16.51
C VAL A 113 -0.23 1.21 16.64
N ASP A 114 -0.30 1.69 17.87
CA ASP A 114 -0.75 3.04 18.24
C ASP A 114 -2.19 3.32 17.76
N PHE A 115 -3.17 3.40 18.67
CA PHE A 115 -4.56 3.75 18.32
C PHE A 115 -4.97 5.09 18.93
N GLY A 116 -4.04 6.05 18.98
CA GLY A 116 -4.29 7.38 19.55
C GLY A 116 -5.30 8.25 18.81
N TYR A 117 -5.65 7.89 17.56
CA TYR A 117 -6.66 8.56 16.74
C TYR A 117 -7.69 7.54 16.23
N ILE A 118 -8.92 7.61 16.73
CA ILE A 118 -10.01 6.69 16.38
C ILE A 118 -11.29 7.44 15.97
N PHE A 119 -12.24 6.71 15.39
CA PHE A 119 -13.58 7.21 15.03
C PHE A 119 -13.59 8.41 14.07
N GLY A 120 -12.62 8.44 13.16
CA GLY A 120 -12.50 9.42 12.09
C GLY A 120 -11.69 10.65 12.47
N ARG A 121 -11.10 10.70 13.67
CA ARG A 121 -10.05 11.67 13.97
C ARG A 121 -8.79 11.33 13.20
N ASP A 122 -8.16 12.37 12.68
CA ASP A 122 -6.86 12.26 12.04
C ASP A 122 -6.17 13.63 12.22
N PRO A 123 -4.87 13.68 12.53
CA PRO A 123 -4.14 14.94 12.54
C PRO A 123 -4.06 15.58 11.14
N LYS A 124 -4.24 14.79 10.07
CA LYS A 124 -4.19 15.27 8.69
C LYS A 124 -5.55 15.80 8.25
N PRO A 125 -5.61 16.93 7.52
CA PRO A 125 -6.88 17.58 7.15
C PRO A 125 -7.73 16.78 6.16
N LEU A 126 -7.10 15.95 5.30
CA LEU A 126 -7.77 15.13 4.30
C LEU A 126 -7.16 13.72 4.28
N PRO A 127 -7.54 12.87 5.24
CA PRO A 127 -7.07 11.49 5.25
C PRO A 127 -7.65 10.71 4.05
N PRO A 128 -6.87 9.82 3.41
CA PRO A 128 -7.42 8.92 2.42
C PRO A 128 -8.49 8.02 3.07
N PRO A 129 -9.54 7.66 2.32
CA PRO A 129 -10.65 6.89 2.87
C PRO A 129 -10.21 5.50 3.32
N MET A 130 -9.40 4.81 2.51
CA MET A 130 -8.72 3.57 2.90
C MET A 130 -7.29 3.87 3.31
N LYS A 131 -6.83 3.30 4.41
CA LYS A 131 -5.43 3.38 4.84
C LYS A 131 -4.61 2.30 4.12
N LEU A 132 -4.31 2.55 2.85
CA LEU A 132 -3.47 1.74 1.98
C LEU A 132 -2.35 2.62 1.43
N CYS A 133 -1.10 2.28 1.70
CA CYS A 133 0.05 3.03 1.18
C CYS A 133 0.71 2.31 -0.01
N LYS A 134 1.53 3.06 -0.76
CA LYS A 134 2.23 2.56 -1.94
C LYS A 134 3.11 1.35 -1.63
N GLU A 135 3.81 1.41 -0.52
CA GLU A 135 4.76 0.38 -0.10
C GLU A 135 4.05 -0.95 0.18
N MET A 136 2.83 -0.92 0.71
CA MET A 136 2.00 -2.11 0.89
C MET A 136 1.61 -2.73 -0.45
N VAL A 137 1.23 -1.91 -1.44
CA VAL A 137 0.90 -2.38 -2.80
C VAL A 137 2.14 -2.95 -3.49
N GLU A 138 3.28 -2.29 -3.38
CA GLU A 138 4.57 -2.80 -3.89
C GLU A 138 4.99 -4.09 -3.18
N GLY A 139 4.73 -4.22 -1.87
CA GLY A 139 4.97 -5.42 -1.09
C GLY A 139 4.17 -6.63 -1.56
N MET A 140 2.99 -6.41 -2.17
CA MET A 140 2.20 -7.47 -2.83
C MET A 140 2.69 -7.79 -4.25
N GLY A 141 3.67 -7.05 -4.78
CA GLY A 141 4.14 -7.18 -6.16
C GLY A 141 3.46 -6.23 -7.15
N GLY A 142 2.77 -5.20 -6.65
CA GLY A 142 2.12 -4.16 -7.47
C GLY A 142 0.66 -4.45 -7.81
N GLN A 143 0.01 -3.49 -8.47
CA GLN A 143 -1.44 -3.52 -8.73
C GLN A 143 -1.89 -4.66 -9.66
N ASN A 144 -1.01 -5.07 -10.57
CA ASN A 144 -1.29 -6.15 -11.52
C ASN A 144 -0.90 -7.53 -10.98
N SER A 145 -0.44 -7.62 -9.73
CA SER A 145 -0.04 -8.89 -9.12
C SER A 145 -1.23 -9.75 -8.72
N GLU A 146 -1.00 -11.06 -8.69
CA GLU A 146 -1.97 -12.02 -8.16
C GLU A 146 -2.32 -11.71 -6.69
N TYR A 147 -1.33 -11.34 -5.87
CA TYR A 147 -1.52 -11.07 -4.45
C TYR A 147 -2.32 -9.79 -4.18
N PHE A 148 -2.22 -8.77 -5.05
CA PHE A 148 -3.07 -7.59 -4.96
C PHE A 148 -4.52 -7.91 -5.34
N ARG A 149 -4.74 -8.77 -6.34
CA ARG A 149 -6.07 -9.28 -6.67
C ARG A 149 -6.67 -10.08 -5.50
N LEU A 150 -5.89 -10.95 -4.85
CA LEU A 150 -6.31 -11.67 -3.65
C LEU A 150 -6.62 -10.70 -2.49
N PHE A 151 -5.76 -9.69 -2.27
CA PHE A 151 -6.01 -8.64 -1.29
C PHE A 151 -7.36 -7.95 -1.51
N ARG A 152 -7.72 -7.58 -2.76
CA ARG A 152 -9.03 -6.98 -3.07
C ARG A 152 -10.19 -7.92 -2.73
N GLN A 153 -10.06 -9.21 -3.06
CA GLN A 153 -11.06 -10.22 -2.73
C GLN A 153 -11.23 -10.40 -1.21
N TYR A 154 -10.14 -10.46 -0.45
CA TYR A 154 -10.17 -10.53 1.01
C TYR A 154 -10.76 -9.28 1.63
N CYS A 155 -10.43 -8.09 1.10
CA CYS A 155 -10.98 -6.81 1.52
C CYS A 155 -12.51 -6.81 1.42
N TYR A 156 -13.05 -7.18 0.26
CA TYR A 156 -14.50 -7.24 0.08
C TYR A 156 -15.15 -8.33 0.95
N SER A 157 -14.56 -9.53 1.01
CA SER A 157 -15.08 -10.62 1.84
C SER A 157 -15.16 -10.24 3.33
N ALA A 158 -14.11 -9.58 3.83
CA ALA A 158 -14.07 -9.07 5.20
C ALA A 158 -15.10 -7.96 5.41
N TYR A 159 -15.20 -7.00 4.48
CA TYR A 159 -16.18 -5.91 4.55
C TYR A 159 -17.61 -6.43 4.60
N ARG A 160 -17.95 -7.38 3.74
CA ARG A 160 -19.24 -8.09 3.72
C ARG A 160 -19.56 -8.76 5.06
N ILE A 161 -18.61 -9.48 5.67
CA ILE A 161 -18.83 -10.10 7.00
C ILE A 161 -19.10 -9.04 8.07
N LEU A 162 -18.38 -7.92 8.05
CA LEU A 162 -18.63 -6.82 9.00
C LEU A 162 -19.99 -6.17 8.77
N ARG A 163 -20.41 -5.97 7.51
CA ARG A 163 -21.74 -5.45 7.13
C ARG A 163 -22.88 -6.30 7.67
N MET A 164 -22.82 -7.61 7.44
CA MET A 164 -23.82 -8.56 7.94
C MET A 164 -23.95 -8.54 9.47
N ASN A 165 -22.90 -8.12 10.17
CA ASN A 165 -22.82 -8.07 11.62
C ASN A 165 -22.76 -6.62 12.16
N SER A 166 -23.20 -5.63 11.37
CA SER A 166 -23.13 -4.21 11.70
C SER A 166 -23.79 -3.89 13.04
N LYS A 167 -24.99 -4.43 13.29
CA LYS A 167 -25.74 -4.24 14.54
C LYS A 167 -24.94 -4.63 15.79
N LEU A 168 -24.22 -5.75 15.74
CA LEU A 168 -23.37 -6.20 16.84
C LEU A 168 -22.22 -5.23 17.08
N ILE A 169 -21.53 -4.83 16.01
CA ILE A 169 -20.39 -3.91 16.08
C ILE A 169 -20.83 -2.55 16.64
N LEU A 170 -21.91 -1.99 16.10
CA LEU A 170 -22.47 -0.70 16.53
C LEU A 170 -22.95 -0.76 17.98
N SER A 171 -23.57 -1.86 18.40
CA SER A 171 -24.01 -2.03 19.80
C SER A 171 -22.82 -2.08 20.76
N LEU A 172 -21.76 -2.81 20.42
CA LEU A 172 -20.54 -2.87 21.24
C LEU A 172 -19.87 -1.50 21.36
N VAL A 173 -19.73 -0.77 20.25
CA VAL A 173 -19.19 0.60 20.28
C VAL A 173 -20.09 1.52 21.09
N GLY A 174 -21.41 1.38 20.98
CA GLY A 174 -22.39 2.14 21.77
C GLY A 174 -22.23 1.95 23.27
N LEU A 175 -21.93 0.73 23.73
CA LEU A 175 -21.68 0.44 25.15
C LEU A 175 -20.36 1.03 25.65
N VAL A 176 -19.35 1.12 24.78
CA VAL A 176 -18.01 1.64 25.12
C VAL A 176 -18.00 3.17 25.25
N GLN A 177 -19.08 3.86 24.86
CA GLN A 177 -19.22 5.32 24.99
C GLN A 177 -19.08 5.81 26.45
N GLY A 178 -19.54 5.02 27.43
CA GLY A 178 -19.40 5.35 28.85
C GLY A 178 -18.01 5.07 29.44
N ALA A 179 -17.06 4.54 28.66
CA ALA A 179 -15.75 4.10 29.15
C ALA A 179 -14.71 5.22 29.30
N ASN A 180 -15.10 6.49 29.12
CA ASN A 180 -14.23 7.67 29.24
C ASN A 180 -12.97 7.63 28.34
N ILE A 181 -13.11 7.09 27.12
CA ILE A 181 -12.03 7.07 26.12
C ILE A 181 -11.92 8.46 25.50
N LYS A 182 -10.73 9.08 25.59
CA LYS A 182 -10.46 10.48 25.15
C LYS A 182 -11.14 10.88 23.84
N ASP A 183 -10.93 10.11 22.78
CA ASP A 183 -11.48 10.42 21.45
C ASP A 183 -13.00 10.24 21.32
N LEU A 184 -13.61 9.39 22.17
CA LEU A 184 -15.06 9.23 22.26
C LEU A 184 -15.70 10.32 23.13
N VAL A 185 -15.02 10.76 24.19
CA VAL A 185 -15.52 11.79 25.11
C VAL A 185 -15.58 13.16 24.44
N GLU A 186 -14.62 13.44 23.56
CA GLU A 186 -14.53 14.70 22.85
C GLU A 186 -15.36 14.72 21.54
N GLN A 187 -16.14 13.68 21.24
CA GLN A 187 -17.05 13.61 20.10
C GLN A 187 -18.47 13.30 20.56
N ASP A 188 -19.48 13.74 19.81
CA ASP A 188 -20.84 13.28 20.04
C ASP A 188 -20.91 11.76 19.76
N PRO A 189 -21.26 10.92 20.76
CA PRO A 189 -21.30 9.48 20.58
C PRO A 189 -22.28 9.03 19.49
N GLN A 190 -23.38 9.78 19.26
CA GLN A 190 -24.32 9.48 18.17
C GLN A 190 -23.68 9.74 16.80
N MET A 191 -22.85 10.77 16.68
CA MET A 191 -22.10 11.04 15.44
C MET A 191 -21.10 9.93 15.13
N VAL A 192 -20.43 9.37 16.14
CA VAL A 192 -19.50 8.24 15.95
C VAL A 192 -20.23 7.03 15.39
N LEU A 193 -21.36 6.65 16.00
CA LEU A 193 -22.17 5.53 15.55
C LEU A 193 -22.71 5.77 14.13
N SER A 194 -23.22 6.98 13.86
CA SER A 194 -23.73 7.35 12.53
C SER A 194 -22.65 7.25 11.45
N ARG A 195 -21.42 7.71 11.72
CA ARG A 195 -20.29 7.58 10.78
C ARG A 195 -19.91 6.13 10.52
N MET A 196 -19.89 5.31 11.56
CA MET A 196 -19.62 3.87 11.42
C MET A 196 -20.72 3.17 10.63
N GLU A 197 -21.98 3.51 10.89
CA GLU A 197 -23.14 3.01 10.15
C GLU A 197 -23.07 3.40 8.68
N GLN A 198 -22.76 4.66 8.36
CA GLN A 198 -22.55 5.12 6.97
C GLN A 198 -21.42 4.39 6.23
N LYS A 199 -20.37 4.00 6.94
CA LYS A 199 -19.24 3.24 6.37
C LYS A 199 -19.60 1.78 6.14
N LEU A 200 -20.37 1.18 7.05
CA LEU A 200 -20.90 -0.17 6.89
C LEU A 200 -22.00 -0.20 5.82
N ALA A 201 -22.83 0.84 5.72
CA ALA A 201 -23.95 0.95 4.79
C ALA A 201 -24.84 -0.31 4.76
N PRO A 202 -25.35 -0.81 5.90
CA PRO A 202 -26.12 -2.06 5.94
C PRO A 202 -27.41 -2.05 5.08
N GLU A 203 -27.88 -0.87 4.67
CA GLU A 203 -29.10 -0.64 3.89
C GLU A 203 -28.97 -0.89 2.38
N ILE A 204 -27.76 -0.80 1.82
CA ILE A 204 -27.53 -0.99 0.37
C ILE A 204 -27.36 -2.47 0.01
N SER A 205 -27.58 -2.84 -1.26
CA SER A 205 -27.40 -4.23 -1.71
C SER A 205 -25.94 -4.67 -1.66
N GLU A 206 -25.69 -5.98 -1.72
CA GLU A 206 -24.33 -6.53 -1.72
C GLU A 206 -23.56 -6.13 -2.98
N GLU A 207 -24.22 -6.09 -4.14
CA GLU A 207 -23.61 -5.66 -5.41
C GLU A 207 -23.21 -4.18 -5.37
N GLU A 208 -24.07 -3.33 -4.81
CA GLU A 208 -23.77 -1.90 -4.65
C GLU A 208 -22.64 -1.68 -3.65
N ALA A 209 -22.64 -2.44 -2.55
CA ALA A 209 -21.58 -2.41 -1.55
C ALA A 209 -20.22 -2.84 -2.12
N GLU A 210 -20.21 -3.90 -2.93
CA GLU A 210 -19.01 -4.38 -3.63
C GLU A 210 -18.45 -3.31 -4.54
N SER A 211 -19.31 -2.75 -5.41
CA SER A 211 -18.93 -1.71 -6.36
C SER A 211 -18.35 -0.49 -5.64
N ARG A 212 -19.05 0.01 -4.60
CA ARG A 212 -18.61 1.16 -3.79
C ARG A 212 -17.29 0.87 -3.09
N PHE A 213 -17.13 -0.29 -2.47
CA PHE A 213 -15.93 -0.62 -1.70
C PHE A 213 -14.71 -0.88 -2.59
N LEU A 214 -14.89 -1.54 -3.72
CA LEU A 214 -13.82 -1.71 -4.71
C LEU A 214 -13.43 -0.38 -5.35
N GLY A 215 -14.39 0.53 -5.57
CA GLY A 215 -14.13 1.91 -5.98
C GLY A 215 -13.20 2.63 -4.99
N LEU A 216 -13.50 2.56 -3.69
CA LEU A 216 -12.65 3.16 -2.64
C LEU A 216 -11.21 2.62 -2.64
N ILE A 217 -11.03 1.32 -2.88
CA ILE A 217 -9.68 0.71 -3.00
C ILE A 217 -8.97 1.25 -4.24
N ASN A 218 -9.68 1.30 -5.38
CA ASN A 218 -9.12 1.80 -6.63
C ASN A 218 -8.73 3.27 -6.52
N ASP A 219 -9.58 4.13 -5.94
CA ASP A 219 -9.29 5.55 -5.73
C ASP A 219 -8.06 5.75 -4.84
N SER A 220 -8.00 4.98 -3.73
CA SER A 220 -6.85 5.00 -2.82
C SER A 220 -5.57 4.51 -3.49
N THR A 221 -5.67 3.60 -4.45
CA THR A 221 -4.54 3.05 -5.21
C THR A 221 -4.13 3.98 -6.37
N ASN A 222 -5.09 4.61 -7.04
CA ASN A 222 -4.87 5.53 -8.15
C ASN A 222 -4.24 6.85 -7.68
N ALA A 223 -4.58 7.31 -6.47
CA ALA A 223 -3.87 8.42 -5.83
C ALA A 223 -2.36 8.12 -5.64
N LEU A 224 -1.97 6.84 -5.62
CA LEU A 224 -0.57 6.40 -5.53
C LEU A 224 0.06 6.13 -6.92
N PHE A 225 -0.75 6.09 -7.99
CA PHE A 225 -0.36 5.65 -9.33
C PHE A 225 0.75 6.47 -9.99
N PRO A 226 0.78 7.82 -9.91
CA PRO A 226 1.86 8.59 -10.50
C PRO A 226 3.24 8.16 -9.98
N VAL A 227 3.33 7.88 -8.67
CA VAL A 227 4.58 7.51 -8.02
C VAL A 227 4.97 6.05 -8.33
N VAL A 228 4.02 5.16 -8.56
CA VAL A 228 4.28 3.75 -8.93
C VAL A 228 4.75 3.65 -10.38
N MET A 229 4.11 4.39 -11.30
CA MET A 229 4.49 4.43 -12.71
C MET A 229 5.88 5.02 -12.92
N GLU A 230 6.26 6.03 -12.13
CA GLU A 230 7.60 6.59 -12.15
C GLU A 230 8.68 5.54 -11.80
N LYS A 231 8.47 4.72 -10.76
CA LYS A 231 9.41 3.65 -10.39
C LYS A 231 9.47 2.53 -11.43
N LEU A 232 8.32 2.14 -12.00
CA LEU A 232 8.29 1.12 -13.05
C LEU A 232 9.00 1.61 -14.32
N HIS A 233 8.81 2.88 -14.68
CA HIS A 233 9.53 3.51 -15.77
C HIS A 233 11.04 3.52 -15.51
N GLN A 234 11.47 3.93 -14.31
CA GLN A 234 12.89 3.90 -13.90
C GLN A 234 13.48 2.47 -13.96
N TRP A 235 12.72 1.46 -13.55
CA TRP A 235 13.18 0.07 -13.58
C TRP A 235 13.24 -0.52 -14.99
N ALA A 236 12.24 -0.20 -15.83
CA ALA A 236 12.22 -0.58 -17.24
C ALA A 236 13.38 0.07 -18.01
N LEU A 237 13.67 1.35 -17.73
CA LEU A 237 14.84 2.06 -18.24
C LEU A 237 16.14 1.38 -17.80
N TYR A 238 16.28 1.07 -16.51
CA TYR A 238 17.46 0.36 -15.99
C TYR A 238 17.67 -0.98 -16.69
N TRP A 239 16.61 -1.78 -16.85
CA TRP A 239 16.69 -3.09 -17.48
C TRP A 239 16.97 -3.02 -18.98
N TYR A 240 16.33 -2.09 -19.69
CA TYR A 240 16.57 -1.82 -21.11
C TYR A 240 18.03 -1.39 -21.38
N VAL A 241 18.55 -0.49 -20.54
CA VAL A 241 19.92 0.01 -20.62
C VAL A 241 20.92 -1.10 -20.25
N SER A 242 20.63 -1.91 -19.23
CA SER A 242 21.45 -3.05 -18.82
C SER A 242 21.58 -4.13 -19.90
N GLN A 243 20.59 -4.29 -20.78
CA GLN A 243 20.69 -5.22 -21.92
C GLN A 243 21.50 -4.65 -23.09
N ARG A 244 21.50 -3.32 -23.28
CA ARG A 244 22.14 -2.67 -24.44
C ARG A 244 23.61 -2.30 -24.23
N LEU A 245 24.03 -2.02 -22.99
CA LEU A 245 25.39 -1.52 -22.72
C LEU A 245 26.40 -2.58 -22.25
N GLY A 246 25.98 -3.82 -21.98
CA GLY A 246 26.87 -4.84 -21.43
C GLY A 246 27.21 -4.55 -19.97
N ALA A 247 27.15 -5.60 -19.14
CA ALA A 247 27.44 -5.51 -17.71
C ALA A 247 28.92 -5.12 -17.50
N GLY A 248 29.22 -3.87 -17.18
CA GLY A 248 30.60 -3.42 -17.08
C GLY A 248 30.88 -2.26 -16.11
N GLU A 249 30.26 -1.09 -16.28
CA GLU A 249 30.92 0.13 -15.77
C GLU A 249 30.13 1.06 -14.84
N TYR A 250 28.89 0.74 -14.47
CA TYR A 250 28.12 1.60 -13.54
C TYR A 250 27.63 0.84 -12.32
N THR A 251 28.13 1.24 -11.14
CA THR A 251 27.90 0.55 -9.86
C THR A 251 26.74 1.14 -9.05
N SER A 252 26.14 2.27 -9.47
CA SER A 252 24.95 2.83 -8.83
C SER A 252 24.07 3.69 -9.78
N PRO A 253 22.74 3.73 -9.56
CA PRO A 253 21.83 4.59 -10.33
C PRO A 253 22.16 6.09 -10.24
N THR A 254 22.75 6.54 -9.13
CA THR A 254 23.01 7.96 -8.86
C THR A 254 24.13 8.52 -9.74
N GLN A 255 25.22 7.76 -9.95
CA GLN A 255 26.34 8.17 -10.82
C GLN A 255 25.91 8.40 -12.27
N TYR A 256 24.97 7.60 -12.77
CA TYR A 256 24.48 7.69 -14.13
C TYR A 256 23.57 8.92 -14.36
N TRP A 257 22.66 9.22 -13.43
CA TRP A 257 21.81 10.41 -13.53
C TRP A 257 22.65 11.69 -13.46
N ASP A 258 23.70 11.73 -12.65
CA ASP A 258 24.63 12.87 -12.63
C ASP A 258 25.32 13.09 -14.00
N GLU A 259 25.65 12.00 -14.72
CA GLU A 259 26.25 12.05 -16.06
C GLU A 259 25.24 12.50 -17.14
N VAL A 260 24.00 11.99 -17.07
CA VAL A 260 22.90 12.37 -17.97
C VAL A 260 22.49 13.83 -17.75
N TYR A 261 22.38 14.28 -16.50
CA TYR A 261 22.11 15.68 -16.18
C TYR A 261 23.26 16.60 -16.62
N ARG A 262 24.53 16.19 -16.46
CA ARG A 262 25.68 16.95 -16.97
C ARG A 262 25.67 17.07 -18.50
N SER A 263 25.32 16.00 -19.20
CA SER A 263 25.30 16.00 -20.67
C SER A 263 24.13 16.78 -21.25
N ILE A 264 22.96 16.76 -20.59
CA ILE A 264 21.83 17.65 -20.92
C ILE A 264 22.22 19.13 -20.70
N ASN A 265 22.84 19.45 -19.56
CA ASN A 265 23.25 20.83 -19.25
C ASN A 265 24.43 21.31 -20.12
N ALA A 266 25.27 20.42 -20.63
CA ALA A 266 26.34 20.75 -21.59
C ALA A 266 25.80 21.12 -22.99
N VAL A 267 24.57 20.71 -23.32
CA VAL A 267 23.89 21.07 -24.58
C VAL A 267 23.23 22.46 -24.50
N GLU A 268 22.96 22.97 -23.29
CA GLU A 268 22.39 24.31 -23.07
C GLU A 268 23.44 25.44 -23.00
N ASP A 269 24.74 25.11 -23.01
CA ASP A 269 25.81 26.12 -23.02
C ASP A 269 26.00 26.72 -24.43
N PRO A 270 25.74 28.02 -24.66
CA PRO A 270 25.74 28.61 -26.01
C PRO A 270 27.11 28.62 -26.70
N VAL A 271 28.19 28.34 -25.96
CA VAL A 271 29.57 28.54 -26.44
C VAL A 271 30.10 27.37 -27.29
N ASN A 272 29.50 26.17 -27.22
CA ASN A 272 30.03 24.96 -27.87
C ASN A 272 29.27 24.44 -29.11
N ARG A 273 28.40 25.25 -29.74
CA ARG A 273 27.67 24.86 -30.97
C ARG A 273 28.53 24.60 -32.21
N GLY A 274 29.86 24.80 -32.15
CA GLY A 274 30.75 24.74 -33.31
C GLY A 274 31.44 23.40 -33.60
N ARG A 275 31.24 22.33 -32.80
CA ARG A 275 31.92 21.04 -33.02
C ARG A 275 31.01 19.86 -32.73
N LEU A 276 30.12 19.52 -33.66
CA LEU A 276 29.49 18.20 -33.69
C LEU A 276 29.62 17.60 -35.11
N ASN A 277 30.21 16.41 -35.15
CA ASN A 277 30.41 15.58 -36.33
C ASN A 277 29.06 15.15 -36.96
N PRO A 278 29.00 14.93 -38.28
CA PRO A 278 27.77 14.54 -38.97
C PRO A 278 27.56 13.02 -38.87
N THR A 279 27.15 12.51 -37.70
CA THR A 279 26.63 11.14 -37.52
C THR A 279 25.64 11.11 -36.35
N MET A 280 24.60 11.94 -36.39
CA MET A 280 23.46 11.86 -35.46
C MET A 280 22.19 12.31 -36.20
N ASP A 281 21.67 11.48 -37.08
CA ASP A 281 20.34 11.68 -37.68
C ASP A 281 19.37 10.51 -37.44
N GLU A 282 19.76 9.47 -36.69
CA GLU A 282 18.83 8.40 -36.27
C GLU A 282 18.24 8.61 -34.86
N ASP A 283 18.94 9.31 -33.96
CA ASP A 283 18.46 9.56 -32.58
C ASP A 283 17.32 10.60 -32.49
N LYS A 284 17.17 11.46 -33.52
CA LYS A 284 16.06 12.41 -33.59
C LYS A 284 14.74 11.77 -34.05
N LEU A 285 14.78 10.59 -34.69
CA LEU A 285 13.57 9.84 -35.05
C LEU A 285 12.96 9.13 -33.84
N ALA A 286 13.78 8.64 -32.91
CA ALA A 286 13.31 8.01 -31.68
C ALA A 286 12.58 9.00 -30.75
N PHE A 287 13.00 10.27 -30.74
CA PHE A 287 12.38 11.32 -29.92
C PHE A 287 11.00 11.75 -30.46
N ARG A 288 10.79 11.76 -31.78
CA ARG A 288 9.47 12.05 -32.39
C ARG A 288 8.45 10.92 -32.20
N GLY A 289 8.90 9.67 -32.12
CA GLY A 289 8.04 8.54 -31.76
C GLY A 289 7.46 8.67 -30.34
N PHE A 290 8.20 9.28 -29.43
CA PHE A 290 7.82 9.44 -28.02
C PHE A 290 6.75 10.53 -27.81
N GLU A 291 6.84 11.67 -28.50
CA GLU A 291 5.79 12.72 -28.44
C GLU A 291 4.45 12.25 -29.04
N THR A 292 4.48 11.36 -30.03
CA THR A 292 3.26 10.85 -30.68
C THR A 292 2.48 9.91 -29.76
N VAL A 293 3.18 9.10 -28.95
CA VAL A 293 2.55 8.19 -27.98
C VAL A 293 2.00 8.96 -26.77
N TYR A 294 2.69 10.03 -26.34
CA TYR A 294 2.23 10.87 -25.23
C TYR A 294 1.01 11.73 -25.58
N SER A 295 0.90 12.18 -26.83
CA SER A 295 -0.24 12.97 -27.33
C SER A 295 -1.49 12.11 -27.58
N LEU A 296 -1.34 10.85 -28.02
CA LEU A 296 -2.46 9.91 -28.20
C LEU A 296 -3.06 9.41 -26.87
N ALA A 297 -2.27 9.39 -25.80
CA ALA A 297 -2.73 8.99 -24.46
C ALA A 297 -3.51 10.10 -23.73
N ALA A 298 -3.49 11.33 -24.25
CA ALA A 298 -4.08 12.52 -23.64
C ALA A 298 -5.42 12.97 -24.28
N LEU A 299 -5.96 12.23 -25.25
CA LEU A 299 -7.23 12.56 -25.91
C LEU A 299 -8.42 11.77 -25.33
N ASP A 300 -9.56 12.46 -25.22
CA ASP A 300 -10.83 11.93 -24.70
C ASP A 300 -11.36 10.76 -25.56
N PRO A 301 -12.14 9.82 -25.00
CA PRO A 301 -12.54 8.57 -25.68
C PRO A 301 -13.34 8.73 -26.98
N GLU A 302 -14.03 9.86 -27.18
CA GLU A 302 -14.88 10.08 -28.36
C GLU A 302 -14.12 10.41 -29.65
N ASP A 303 -12.87 10.89 -29.56
CA ASP A 303 -12.06 11.23 -30.75
C ASP A 303 -11.39 10.00 -31.42
N ARG A 304 -11.53 8.80 -30.85
CA ARG A 304 -10.89 7.57 -31.37
C ARG A 304 -11.58 6.95 -32.59
N ALA A 305 -12.73 7.48 -33.04
CA ALA A 305 -13.51 6.86 -34.11
C ALA A 305 -13.25 7.44 -35.52
N THR A 306 -12.34 8.40 -35.68
CA THR A 306 -12.12 9.07 -36.99
C THR A 306 -10.69 9.00 -37.54
N TYR A 307 -9.82 8.15 -36.98
CA TYR A 307 -8.47 7.88 -37.49
C TYR A 307 -8.18 6.39 -37.60
#